data_AF-A0AAW0XN40-F1
#
_entry.id   AF-A0AAW0XN40-F1
#
_cell.length_a   1.000
_cell.length_b   1.000
_cell.length_c   1.000
_cell.angle_alpha   90.00
_cell.angle_beta   90.00
_cell.angle_gamma   90.00
#
_symmetry.space_group_name_H-M   'P 1'
#
loop_
_entity.id
_entity.type
_entity.pdbx_description
1 polymer ?
#
loop_
_entity_poly.entity_id
_entity_poly.type
_entity_poly.pdbx_seq_one_letter_code
_entity_poly.pdbx_strand_id
1 'polypeptide(L)'
;GLFYEKYLKQIHLNDVSVQFSKMNLSYLLKEQYDPVFERQVQSSQVVTLNDVRSDRLAKGNTYRIIYHTKDNYKKITKALGLMDDFKAGVPRTGYKGVITFFYGGLRIFLSPGNNWKGYNPSWS
;
A
#
# COMPACT_ATOMS: atom_id res chain seq x y z
N GLY A 1 1.53 -5.21 -24.77
CA GLY A 1 0.24 -4.49 -24.62
C GLY A 1 -0.43 -4.74 -23.28
N LEU A 2 -0.71 -5.99 -22.91
CA LEU A 2 -1.59 -6.33 -21.78
C LEU A 2 -1.26 -5.63 -20.43
N PHE A 3 0.02 -5.53 -20.05
CA PHE A 3 0.41 -4.86 -18.80
C PHE A 3 0.14 -3.34 -18.83
N TYR A 4 0.33 -2.71 -20.00
CA TYR A 4 0.01 -1.30 -20.20
C TYR A 4 -1.50 -1.06 -20.07
N GLU A 5 -2.29 -1.89 -20.76
CA GLU A 5 -3.75 -1.82 -20.75
C GLU A 5 -4.34 -2.03 -19.36
N LYS A 6 -3.75 -2.93 -18.57
CA LYS A 6 -4.26 -3.29 -17.25
C LYS A 6 -3.86 -2.30 -16.16
N TYR A 7 -2.66 -1.73 -16.22
CA TYR A 7 -2.11 -0.94 -15.11
C TYR A 7 -1.56 0.42 -15.52
N LEU A 8 -0.66 0.49 -16.50
CA LEU A 8 0.12 1.72 -16.75
C LEU A 8 -0.73 2.86 -17.30
N LYS A 9 -1.71 2.58 -18.17
CA LYS A 9 -2.54 3.63 -18.78
C LYS A 9 -3.43 4.39 -17.78
N GLN A 10 -3.65 3.82 -16.60
CA GLN A 10 -4.50 4.39 -15.55
C GLN A 10 -3.69 5.22 -14.53
N ILE A 11 -2.36 5.29 -14.68
CA ILE A 11 -1.53 6.15 -13.84
C ILE A 11 -1.92 7.60 -14.11
N HIS A 12 -2.43 8.26 -13.08
CA HIS A 12 -2.90 9.63 -13.18
C HIS A 12 -1.72 10.61 -13.08
N LEU A 13 -1.58 11.45 -14.11
CA LEU A 13 -0.65 12.57 -14.07
C LEU A 13 -1.25 13.67 -13.19
N ASN A 14 -0.55 14.01 -12.11
CA ASN A 14 -0.93 15.14 -11.28
C ASN A 14 -0.82 16.45 -12.07
N ASP A 15 -1.91 17.22 -12.09
CA ASP A 15 -2.06 18.49 -12.81
C ASP A 15 -1.98 19.73 -11.88
N VAL A 16 -1.87 19.52 -10.56
CA VAL A 16 -1.74 20.58 -9.56
C VAL A 16 -0.25 20.88 -9.28
N SER A 17 0.17 22.14 -9.44
CA SER A 17 1.54 22.53 -9.15
C SER A 17 1.89 22.42 -7.66
N VAL A 18 3.02 21.80 -7.34
CA VAL A 18 3.53 21.62 -5.98
C VAL A 18 4.94 22.19 -5.86
N GLN A 19 5.14 23.17 -4.99
CA GLN A 19 6.44 23.84 -4.79
C GLN A 19 7.35 23.04 -3.84
N PHE A 20 7.77 21.83 -4.26
CA PHE A 20 8.57 20.92 -3.42
C PHE A 20 9.85 21.55 -2.85
N SER A 21 10.52 22.43 -3.60
CA SER A 21 11.75 23.12 -3.15
C SER A 21 11.55 24.07 -1.97
N LYS A 22 10.30 24.46 -1.68
CA LYS A 22 9.94 25.32 -0.53
C LYS A 22 9.37 24.52 0.65
N MET A 23 9.17 23.22 0.49
CA MET A 23 8.63 22.35 1.54
C MET A 23 9.74 21.81 2.42
N ASN A 24 9.45 21.64 3.72
CA ASN A 24 10.30 20.83 4.58
C ASN A 24 10.03 19.35 4.28
N LEU A 25 10.97 18.70 3.60
CA LEU A 25 10.90 17.28 3.24
C LEU A 25 11.68 16.37 4.20
N SER A 26 12.17 16.89 5.33
CA SER A 26 12.95 16.10 6.30
C SER A 26 12.19 14.87 6.80
N TYR A 27 10.85 14.91 6.81
CA TYR A 27 10.02 13.77 7.20
C TYR A 27 10.23 12.51 6.33
N LEU A 28 10.87 12.64 5.17
CA LEU A 28 11.25 11.52 4.29
C LEU A 28 12.61 10.90 4.67
N LEU A 29 13.40 11.54 5.53
CA LEU A 29 14.64 10.96 6.06
C LEU A 29 14.29 9.71 6.86
N LYS A 30 15.09 8.64 6.69
CA LYS A 30 14.78 7.31 7.22
C LYS A 30 14.50 7.33 8.73
N GLU A 31 15.29 8.09 9.48
CA GLU A 31 15.22 8.22 10.94
C GLU A 31 13.91 8.88 11.40
N GLN A 32 13.30 9.70 10.54
CA GLN A 32 12.01 10.35 10.78
C GLN A 32 10.85 9.54 10.18
N TYR A 33 11.02 9.01 8.97
CA TYR A 33 9.99 8.30 8.23
C TYR A 33 9.63 6.98 8.88
N ASP A 34 10.61 6.15 9.23
CA ASP A 34 10.39 4.80 9.77
C ASP A 34 9.48 4.77 11.01
N PRO A 35 9.80 5.48 12.11
CA PRO A 35 8.98 5.41 13.32
C PRO A 35 7.58 6.00 13.12
N VAL A 36 7.44 7.03 12.27
CA VAL A 36 6.14 7.66 11.99
C VAL A 36 5.28 6.73 11.13
N PHE A 37 5.85 6.18 10.06
CA PHE A 37 5.17 5.26 9.14
C PHE A 37 4.74 3.98 9.86
N GLU A 38 5.63 3.35 10.63
CA GLU A 38 5.31 2.16 11.41
C GLU A 38 4.19 2.42 12.41
N ARG A 39 4.23 3.56 13.11
CA ARG A 39 3.16 3.96 14.03
C ARG A 39 1.82 4.09 13.29
N GLN A 40 1.78 4.78 12.14
CA GLN A 40 0.56 4.94 11.34
C GLN A 40 -0.01 3.60 10.87
N VAL A 41 0.85 2.70 10.39
CA VAL A 41 0.40 1.37 9.95
C VAL A 41 -0.14 0.57 11.14
N GLN A 42 0.57 0.55 12.27
CA GLN A 42 0.16 -0.24 13.43
C GLN A 42 -1.08 0.33 14.14
N SER A 43 -1.27 1.65 14.15
CA SER A 43 -2.45 2.29 14.73
C SER A 43 -3.69 2.24 13.84
N SER A 44 -3.55 1.81 12.59
CA SER A 44 -4.69 1.72 11.65
C SER A 44 -5.63 0.57 12.02
N GLN A 45 -6.93 0.81 11.88
CA GLN A 45 -7.96 -0.18 12.17
C GLN A 45 -7.83 -1.38 11.23
N VAL A 46 -7.69 -2.58 11.78
CA VAL A 46 -7.63 -3.81 10.99
C VAL A 46 -9.02 -4.16 10.46
N VAL A 47 -9.12 -4.38 9.16
CA VAL A 47 -10.37 -4.67 8.44
C VAL A 47 -10.15 -5.78 7.42
N THR A 48 -11.25 -6.39 6.98
CA THR A 48 -11.22 -7.41 5.93
C THR A 48 -11.32 -6.78 4.54
N LEU A 49 -11.00 -7.58 3.51
CA LEU A 49 -11.23 -7.20 2.11
C LEU A 49 -12.71 -6.89 1.84
N ASN A 50 -13.63 -7.62 2.48
CA ASN A 50 -15.06 -7.41 2.30
C ASN A 50 -15.52 -6.07 2.90
N ASP A 51 -15.00 -5.70 4.08
CA ASP A 51 -15.32 -4.42 4.71
C ASP A 51 -14.93 -3.26 3.79
N VAL A 52 -13.72 -3.31 3.23
CA VAL A 52 -13.20 -2.31 2.29
C VAL A 52 -14.04 -2.20 1.02
N ARG A 53 -14.54 -3.33 0.50
CA ARG A 53 -15.40 -3.35 -0.69
C ARG A 53 -16.85 -2.96 -0.41
N SER A 54 -17.29 -3.05 0.83
CA SER A 54 -18.69 -2.81 1.21
C SER A 54 -19.07 -1.33 1.41
N ASP A 55 -18.10 -0.41 1.30
CA ASP A 55 -18.26 1.04 1.52
C ASP A 55 -18.85 1.42 2.90
N ARG A 56 -18.71 0.52 3.89
CA ARG A 56 -19.21 0.73 5.26
C ARG A 56 -18.20 1.43 6.19
N LEU A 57 -17.00 1.67 5.69
CA LEU A 57 -15.90 2.21 6.47
C LEU A 57 -15.99 3.73 6.54
N ALA A 58 -15.84 4.27 7.74
CA ALA A 58 -15.93 5.70 8.00
C ALA A 58 -14.76 6.48 7.35
N LYS A 59 -15.09 7.57 6.66
CA LYS A 59 -14.09 8.51 6.12
C LYS A 59 -13.31 9.19 7.26
N GLY A 60 -12.06 9.55 6.98
CA GLY A 60 -11.16 10.20 7.95
C GLY A 60 -10.32 9.24 8.79
N ASN A 61 -10.65 7.95 8.81
CA ASN A 61 -9.83 6.91 9.44
C ASN A 61 -8.83 6.29 8.46
N THR A 62 -7.79 5.66 9.01
CA THR A 62 -6.87 4.81 8.25
C THR A 62 -7.11 3.34 8.57
N TYR A 63 -7.08 2.53 7.52
CA TYR A 63 -7.43 1.12 7.58
C TYR A 63 -6.26 0.23 7.19
N ARG A 64 -6.24 -0.99 7.70
CA ARG A 64 -5.20 -1.98 7.41
C ARG A 64 -5.80 -3.32 7.07
N ILE A 65 -5.41 -3.88 5.93
CA ILE A 65 -5.64 -5.28 5.58
C ILE A 65 -4.33 -6.02 5.83
N ILE A 66 -4.37 -7.11 6.58
CA ILE A 66 -3.20 -7.92 6.86
C ILE A 66 -3.12 -9.08 5.85
N TYR A 67 -1.94 -9.31 5.28
CA TYR A 67 -1.65 -10.51 4.50
C TYR A 67 -0.60 -11.39 5.17
N HIS A 68 -0.76 -12.71 5.03
CA HIS A 68 0.14 -13.68 5.66
C HIS A 68 0.97 -14.49 4.66
N THR A 69 0.48 -14.65 3.44
CA THR A 69 1.12 -15.49 2.41
C THR A 69 1.12 -14.79 1.05
N LYS A 70 1.98 -15.26 0.14
CA LYS A 70 2.04 -14.76 -1.25
C LYS A 70 0.68 -14.84 -1.94
N ASP A 71 -0.02 -15.97 -1.79
CA ASP A 71 -1.31 -16.19 -2.44
C ASP A 71 -2.40 -15.31 -1.85
N ASN A 72 -2.38 -15.10 -0.54
CA ASN A 72 -3.30 -14.18 0.12
C ASN A 72 -3.05 -12.73 -0.34
N TYR A 73 -1.79 -12.30 -0.42
CA TYR A 73 -1.43 -11.01 -1.01
C TYR A 73 -1.98 -10.88 -2.44
N LYS A 74 -1.70 -11.86 -3.33
CA LYS A 74 -2.14 -11.81 -4.74
C LYS A 74 -3.66 -11.78 -4.87
N LYS A 75 -4.38 -12.51 -4.01
CA LYS A 75 -5.85 -12.47 -3.96
C LYS A 75 -6.37 -11.08 -3.59
N ILE A 76 -5.79 -10.44 -2.56
CA ILE A 76 -6.21 -9.12 -2.11
C ILE A 76 -5.91 -8.05 -3.17
N THR A 77 -4.69 -8.00 -3.69
CA THR A 77 -4.28 -7.00 -4.69
C THR A 77 -5.09 -7.11 -5.97
N LYS A 78 -5.32 -8.34 -6.47
CA LYS A 78 -6.18 -8.58 -7.64
C LYS A 78 -7.62 -8.11 -7.40
N ALA A 79 -8.18 -8.35 -6.22
CA ALA A 79 -9.55 -7.93 -5.89
C ALA A 79 -9.70 -6.41 -5.76
N LEU A 80 -8.62 -5.69 -5.45
CA LEU A 80 -8.60 -4.24 -5.29
C LEU A 80 -8.04 -3.50 -6.52
N GLY A 81 -7.70 -4.23 -7.60
CA GLY A 81 -7.14 -3.63 -8.82
C GLY A 81 -5.69 -3.13 -8.68
N LEU A 82 -4.97 -3.58 -7.65
CA LEU A 82 -3.57 -3.24 -7.44
C LEU A 82 -2.66 -4.14 -8.27
N MET A 83 -1.40 -3.70 -8.48
CA MET A 83 -0.36 -4.54 -9.05
C MET A 83 -0.03 -5.70 -8.10
N ASP A 84 -0.12 -6.93 -8.61
CA ASP A 84 0.04 -8.17 -7.86
C ASP A 84 1.40 -8.86 -8.09
N ASP A 85 2.27 -8.26 -8.90
CA ASP A 85 3.61 -8.76 -9.19
C ASP A 85 4.64 -8.39 -8.12
N PHE A 86 5.63 -9.27 -7.97
CA PHE A 86 6.81 -9.05 -7.15
C PHE A 86 8.06 -8.94 -8.01
N LYS A 87 9.05 -8.18 -7.52
CA LYS A 87 10.42 -8.17 -8.05
C LYS A 87 11.39 -8.48 -6.91
N ALA A 88 12.07 -9.62 -7.00
CA ALA A 88 12.94 -10.14 -5.92
C ALA A 88 12.21 -10.20 -4.55
N GLY A 89 10.92 -10.56 -4.54
CA GLY A 89 10.10 -10.59 -3.34
C GLY A 89 9.55 -9.25 -2.86
N VAL A 90 9.89 -8.15 -3.53
CA VAL A 90 9.39 -6.81 -3.21
C VAL A 90 8.13 -6.51 -4.02
N PRO A 91 6.99 -6.20 -3.38
CA PRO A 91 5.79 -5.81 -4.10
C PRO A 91 5.92 -4.39 -4.69
N ARG A 92 5.16 -4.10 -5.75
CA ARG A 92 5.09 -2.75 -6.33
C ARG A 92 4.63 -1.73 -5.29
N THR A 93 5.27 -0.57 -5.27
CA THR A 93 5.00 0.53 -4.30
C THR A 93 5.13 0.11 -2.83
N GLY A 94 5.82 -1.00 -2.55
CA GLY A 94 5.97 -1.55 -1.22
C GLY A 94 7.11 -0.93 -0.42
N TYR A 95 6.86 -0.68 0.87
CA TYR A 95 7.90 -0.35 1.85
C TYR A 95 7.74 -1.21 3.10
N LYS A 96 8.81 -1.95 3.48
CA LYS A 96 8.75 -2.98 4.54
C LYS A 96 7.58 -3.96 4.37
N GLY A 97 7.29 -4.33 3.12
CA GLY A 97 6.14 -5.18 2.75
C GLY A 97 4.78 -4.48 2.75
N VAL A 98 4.69 -3.22 3.20
CA VAL A 98 3.42 -2.47 3.22
C VAL A 98 3.18 -1.76 1.89
N ILE A 99 1.99 -1.95 1.31
CA ILE A 99 1.49 -1.11 0.22
C ILE A 99 0.54 -0.07 0.80
N THR A 100 0.80 1.20 0.52
CA THR A 100 -0.08 2.30 0.89
C THR A 100 -0.86 2.77 -0.34
N PHE A 101 -2.19 2.78 -0.27
CA PHE A 101 -3.03 3.18 -1.38
C PHE A 101 -4.34 3.81 -0.90
N PHE A 102 -5.09 4.38 -1.84
CA PHE A 102 -6.45 4.85 -1.61
C PHE A 102 -7.47 3.94 -2.29
N TYR A 103 -8.59 3.69 -1.62
CA TYR A 103 -9.73 2.97 -2.19
C TYR A 103 -11.02 3.60 -1.67
N GLY A 104 -11.92 4.03 -2.56
CA GLY A 104 -13.14 4.75 -2.15
C GLY A 104 -12.88 6.05 -1.36
N GLY A 105 -11.72 6.68 -1.56
CA GLY A 105 -11.29 7.86 -0.79
C GLY A 105 -10.74 7.55 0.61
N LEU A 106 -10.64 6.27 0.99
CA LEU A 106 -10.08 5.82 2.27
C LEU A 106 -8.60 5.47 2.09
N ARG A 107 -7.77 5.84 3.07
CA ARG A 107 -6.36 5.42 3.12
C ARG A 107 -6.27 4.01 3.68
N ILE A 108 -5.69 3.11 2.89
CA ILE A 108 -5.55 1.70 3.24
C ILE A 108 -4.08 1.28 3.17
N PHE A 109 -3.67 0.54 4.18
CA PHE A 109 -2.40 -0.17 4.24
C PHE A 109 -2.65 -1.67 4.01
N LEU A 110 -2.07 -2.24 2.96
CA LEU A 110 -1.94 -3.69 2.85
C LEU A 110 -0.59 -4.08 3.44
N SER A 111 -0.58 -4.65 4.65
CA SER A 111 0.65 -4.93 5.40
C SER A 111 0.84 -6.42 5.66
N PRO A 112 2.08 -6.90 5.79
CA PRO A 112 2.32 -8.26 6.26
C PRO A 112 1.87 -8.41 7.73
N GLY A 113 1.63 -9.64 8.16
CA GLY A 113 1.41 -9.96 9.56
C GLY A 113 2.67 -9.78 10.43
N ASN A 114 2.50 -9.90 11.75
CA ASN A 114 3.57 -9.70 12.74
C ASN A 114 4.78 -10.65 12.60
N ASN A 115 4.65 -11.70 11.77
CA ASN A 115 5.70 -12.66 11.47
C ASN A 115 6.60 -12.25 10.29
N TRP A 116 6.52 -11.00 9.80
CA TRP A 116 7.37 -10.51 8.72
C TRP A 116 8.85 -10.49 9.12
N LYS A 117 9.70 -11.11 8.32
CA LYS A 117 11.16 -11.23 8.56
C LYS A 117 12.01 -10.54 7.49
N GLY A 118 11.40 -9.71 6.64
CA GLY A 118 12.01 -9.21 5.43
C GLY A 118 11.36 -9.73 4.16
N TYR A 119 11.86 -9.29 3.01
CA TYR A 119 11.41 -9.77 1.71
C TYR A 119 11.88 -11.20 1.47
N ASN A 120 11.02 -12.02 0.86
CA ASN A 120 11.34 -13.38 0.46
C ASN A 120 11.56 -13.43 -1.06
N PRO A 121 12.80 -13.59 -1.56
CA PRO A 121 13.08 -13.59 -3.00
C PRO A 121 12.37 -14.69 -3.80
N SER A 122 11.90 -15.77 -3.13
CA SER A 122 11.09 -16.81 -3.78
C SER A 122 9.68 -16.33 -4.18
N TRP A 123 9.27 -15.13 -3.73
CA TRP A 123 8.01 -14.54 -4.13
C TRP A 123 8.16 -13.88 -5.51
N SER A 124 7.62 -14.58 -6.50
CA SER A 124 7.32 -14.13 -7.87
C SER A 124 5.82 -14.17 -8.15
#